data_AF-A0A427UK19-F1
#
_entry.id   AF-A0A427UK19-F1
#
_cell.length_a   1.000
_cell.length_b   1.000
_cell.length_c   1.000
_cell.angle_alpha   90.00
_cell.angle_beta   90.00
_cell.angle_gamma   90.00
#
_symmetry.space_group_name_H-M   'P 1'
#
loop_
_entity.id
_entity.type
_entity.pdbx_description
1 polymer ?
#
loop_
_entity_poly.entity_id
_entity_poly.type
_entity_poly.pdbx_seq_one_letter_code
_entity_poly.pdbx_strand_id
1 'polypeptide(L)'
;MWNWIQGGFYIFLMVLEHYPKVWIVPCIFFLFCVGLIALLNGQLAHYFETRHVTQMSSFLDQVIVSIYDKIRGKMISRYLILGTLVLFVIGYLRARKKCY
;
A
#
# COMPACT_ATOMS: atom_id res chain seq x y z
N MET A 1 32.89 3.23 -14.73
CA MET A 1 31.62 3.43 -14.00
C MET A 1 30.42 2.79 -14.71
N TRP A 2 30.29 2.89 -16.04
CA TRP A 2 29.17 2.31 -16.81
C TRP A 2 29.01 0.78 -16.66
N ASN A 3 30.12 0.02 -16.68
CA ASN A 3 30.10 -1.45 -16.54
C ASN A 3 29.57 -1.94 -15.18
N TRP A 4 29.77 -1.18 -14.11
CA TRP A 4 29.32 -1.56 -12.77
C TRP A 4 27.80 -1.34 -12.60
N ILE A 5 27.29 -0.23 -13.17
CA ILE A 5 25.86 0.07 -13.22
C ILE A 5 25.12 -0.95 -14.08
N GLN A 6 25.66 -1.29 -15.26
CA GLN A 6 25.09 -2.34 -16.12
C GLN A 6 25.09 -3.72 -15.46
N GLY A 7 26.18 -4.10 -14.78
CA GLY A 7 26.25 -5.36 -14.04
C GLY A 7 25.21 -5.44 -12.90
N GLY A 8 25.03 -4.34 -12.16
CA GLY A 8 23.99 -4.24 -11.14
C GLY A 8 22.57 -4.34 -11.71
N PHE A 9 22.33 -3.71 -12.86
CA PHE A 9 21.03 -3.74 -13.54
C PHE A 9 20.71 -5.13 -14.11
N TYR A 10 21.73 -5.84 -14.61
CA TYR A 10 21.58 -7.20 -15.14
C TYR A 10 21.21 -8.19 -14.03
N ILE A 11 21.88 -8.12 -12.88
CA ILE A 11 21.53 -8.94 -11.71
C ILE A 11 20.11 -8.62 -11.22
N PHE A 12 19.72 -7.36 -11.24
CA PHE A 12 18.37 -6.94 -10.88
C PHE A 12 17.30 -7.53 -11.82
N LEU A 13 17.50 -7.44 -13.13
CA LEU A 13 16.64 -8.06 -14.14
C LEU A 13 16.54 -9.58 -13.96
N MET A 14 17.69 -10.24 -13.75
CA MET A 14 17.75 -11.69 -13.58
C MET A 14 16.94 -12.14 -12.35
N VAL A 15 17.02 -11.41 -11.23
CA VAL A 15 16.23 -11.70 -10.02
C VAL A 15 14.72 -11.49 -10.26
N LEU A 16 14.36 -10.46 -11.01
CA LEU A 16 12.96 -10.16 -11.36
C LEU A 16 12.35 -11.20 -12.29
N GLU A 17 13.13 -11.70 -13.25
CA GLU A 17 12.72 -12.71 -14.22
C GLU A 17 12.62 -14.10 -13.59
N HIS A 18 13.60 -14.52 -12.80
CA HIS A 18 13.59 -15.84 -12.15
C HIS A 18 12.61 -15.94 -10.97
N TYR A 19 12.34 -14.84 -10.28
CA TYR A 19 11.48 -14.85 -9.08
C TYR A 19 10.33 -13.85 -9.20
N PRO A 20 9.28 -14.18 -9.97
CA PRO A 20 8.15 -13.28 -10.15
C PRO A 20 7.43 -12.97 -8.83
N LYS A 21 7.54 -13.86 -7.85
CA LYS A 21 7.03 -13.66 -6.48
C LYS A 21 7.59 -12.40 -5.80
N VAL A 22 8.77 -11.91 -6.19
CA VAL A 22 9.43 -10.73 -5.60
C VAL A 22 8.65 -9.44 -5.90
N TRP A 23 8.05 -9.33 -7.08
CA TRP A 23 7.27 -8.15 -7.47
C TRP A 23 5.76 -8.37 -7.34
N ILE A 24 5.28 -9.61 -7.52
CA ILE A 24 3.86 -9.95 -7.36
C ILE A 24 3.38 -9.72 -5.92
N VAL A 25 4.15 -10.09 -4.91
CA VAL A 25 3.73 -9.95 -3.49
C VAL A 25 3.52 -8.48 -3.10
N PRO A 26 4.46 -7.55 -3.38
CA PRO A 26 4.23 -6.12 -3.21
C PRO A 26 3.03 -5.60 -4.01
N CYS A 27 2.84 -6.04 -5.27
CA CYS A 27 1.68 -5.63 -6.07
C CYS A 27 0.35 -6.08 -5.48
N ILE A 28 0.25 -7.32 -4.98
CA ILE A 28 -0.95 -7.82 -4.31
C ILE A 28 -1.22 -7.02 -3.03
N PHE A 29 -0.19 -6.75 -2.24
CA PHE A 29 -0.32 -5.93 -1.03
C PHE A 29 -0.79 -4.51 -1.36
N PHE A 30 -0.26 -3.90 -2.42
CA PHE A 30 -0.71 -2.60 -2.92
C PHE A 30 -2.20 -2.59 -3.26
N LEU A 31 -2.63 -3.57 -4.08
CA LEU A 31 -4.03 -3.71 -4.49
C LEU A 31 -4.95 -3.95 -3.30
N PHE A 32 -4.52 -4.77 -2.33
CA PHE A 32 -5.26 -5.01 -1.10
C PHE A 32 -5.46 -3.72 -0.29
N CYS A 33 -4.41 -2.91 -0.12
CA CYS A 33 -4.52 -1.63 0.56
C CYS A 33 -5.43 -0.64 -0.19
N VAL A 34 -5.37 -0.59 -1.51
CA VAL A 34 -6.28 0.23 -2.33
C VAL A 34 -7.74 -0.24 -2.16
N GLY A 35 -7.98 -1.55 -2.15
CA GLY A 35 -9.29 -2.14 -1.88
C GLY A 35 -9.82 -1.77 -0.50
N LEU A 36 -8.99 -1.81 0.55
CA LEU A 36 -9.37 -1.36 1.88
C LEU A 36 -9.75 0.13 1.90
N ILE A 37 -9.03 1.00 1.19
CA ILE A 37 -9.40 2.42 1.05
C ILE A 37 -10.76 2.57 0.38
N ALA A 38 -11.00 1.84 -0.71
CA ALA A 38 -12.25 1.89 -1.45
C ALA A 38 -13.43 1.43 -0.58
N LEU A 39 -13.24 0.34 0.18
CA LEU A 39 -14.25 -0.19 1.10
C LEU A 39 -14.53 0.81 2.24
N LEU A 40 -13.48 1.36 2.85
CA LEU A 40 -13.61 2.40 3.86
C LEU A 40 -14.37 3.63 3.31
N ASN A 41 -14.09 4.05 2.08
CA ASN A 41 -14.80 5.18 1.43
C ASN A 41 -16.27 4.83 1.15
N GLY A 42 -16.55 3.60 0.71
CA GLY A 42 -17.92 3.15 0.46
C GLY A 42 -18.76 3.09 1.75
N GLN A 43 -18.18 2.59 2.85
CA GLN A 43 -18.83 2.59 4.16
C GLN A 43 -19.08 4.01 4.68
N LEU A 44 -18.13 4.93 4.46
CA LEU A 44 -18.29 6.34 4.82
C LEU A 44 -19.41 6.99 4.00
N ALA A 45 -19.45 6.77 2.68
CA ALA A 45 -20.50 7.29 1.80
C ALA A 45 -21.88 6.75 2.19
N HIS A 46 -22.01 5.44 2.41
CA HIS A 46 -23.26 4.82 2.85
C HIS A 46 -23.72 5.35 4.23
N TYR A 47 -22.78 5.59 5.15
CA TYR A 47 -23.08 6.18 6.45
C TYR A 47 -23.66 7.58 6.34
N PHE A 48 -23.16 8.41 5.43
CA PHE A 48 -23.72 9.74 5.15
C PHE A 48 -25.09 9.68 4.47
N GLU A 49 -25.32 8.69 3.62
CA GLU A 49 -26.54 8.57 2.82
C GLU A 49 -27.75 8.05 3.62
N THR A 50 -27.53 7.23 4.65
CA THR A 50 -28.59 6.58 5.45
C THR A 50 -28.91 7.27 6.79
N ARG A 51 -28.30 8.41 7.10
CA ARG A 51 -28.43 9.04 8.42
C ARG A 51 -29.58 10.04 8.52
N HIS A 52 -30.43 9.91 9.54
CA HIS A 52 -31.39 10.95 9.93
C HIS A 52 -30.67 12.13 10.62
N VAL A 53 -30.84 13.33 10.06
CA VAL A 53 -30.22 14.58 10.53
C VAL A 53 -30.75 14.92 11.94
N THR A 54 -29.91 14.78 12.96
CA THR A 54 -30.19 15.17 14.35
C THR A 54 -28.98 15.91 14.92
N GLN A 55 -29.12 16.82 15.88
CA GLN A 55 -27.98 17.62 16.38
C GLN A 55 -26.82 16.77 16.95
N MET A 56 -27.11 15.58 17.51
CA MET A 56 -26.11 14.61 17.96
C MET A 56 -25.32 13.97 16.80
N SER A 57 -25.90 13.96 15.59
CA SER A 57 -25.28 13.38 14.39
C SER A 57 -24.06 14.21 13.97
N SER A 58 -24.14 15.54 14.02
CA SER A 58 -23.07 16.44 13.55
C SER A 58 -21.75 16.28 14.33
N PHE A 59 -21.80 15.98 15.64
CA PHE A 59 -20.59 15.78 16.45
C PHE A 59 -19.94 14.42 16.16
N LEU A 60 -20.77 13.38 16.03
CA LEU A 60 -20.31 12.04 15.64
C LEU A 60 -19.74 12.04 14.20
N ASP A 61 -20.33 12.79 13.27
CA ASP A 61 -19.82 12.91 11.90
C ASP A 61 -18.43 13.55 11.88
N GLN A 62 -18.22 14.64 12.64
CA GLN A 62 -16.89 15.26 12.73
C GLN A 62 -15.84 14.32 13.33
N VAL A 63 -16.20 13.53 14.35
CA VAL A 63 -15.27 12.55 14.94
C VAL A 63 -14.95 11.43 13.94
N ILE A 64 -15.96 10.89 13.25
CA ILE A 64 -15.79 9.83 12.26
C ILE A 64 -14.93 10.32 11.08
N VAL A 65 -15.24 11.50 10.53
CA VAL A 65 -14.46 12.12 9.44
C VAL A 65 -13.02 12.41 9.89
N SER A 66 -12.83 12.96 11.08
CA SER A 66 -11.50 13.22 11.65
C SER A 66 -10.66 11.94 11.80
N ILE A 67 -11.24 10.87 12.35
CA ILE A 67 -10.58 9.57 12.48
C ILE A 67 -10.26 9.01 11.09
N TYR A 68 -11.21 9.11 10.16
CA TYR A 68 -11.06 8.65 8.79
C TYR A 68 -9.93 9.37 8.06
N ASP A 69 -9.88 10.69 8.13
CA ASP A 69 -8.85 11.51 7.49
C ASP A 69 -7.47 11.25 8.10
N LYS A 70 -7.43 11.03 9.42
CA LYS A 70 -6.20 10.68 10.13
C LYS A 70 -5.68 9.30 9.75
N ILE A 71 -6.57 8.32 9.56
CA ILE A 71 -6.22 6.96 9.10
C ILE A 71 -5.80 7.00 7.63
N ARG A 72 -6.58 7.65 6.76
CA ARG A 72 -6.35 7.74 5.32
C ARG A 72 -5.06 8.50 4.98
N GLY A 73 -4.91 9.71 5.52
CA GLY A 73 -3.80 10.59 5.22
C GLY A 73 -2.48 10.15 5.87
N LYS A 74 -2.53 9.69 7.13
CA LYS A 74 -1.31 9.47 7.92
C LYS A 74 -0.84 8.02 7.93
N MET A 75 -1.77 7.07 8.06
CA MET A 75 -1.41 5.65 8.11
C MET A 75 -1.44 5.04 6.72
N ILE A 76 -2.57 5.08 6.03
CA ILE A 76 -2.70 4.31 4.82
C ILE A 76 -1.74 4.81 3.76
N SER A 77 -1.70 6.10 3.42
CA SER A 77 -0.83 6.59 2.34
C SER A 77 0.68 6.35 2.58
N ARG A 78 1.17 6.56 3.82
CA ARG A 78 2.58 6.30 4.18
C ARG A 78 2.89 4.81 4.26
N TYR A 79 2.07 4.01 4.94
CA TYR A 79 2.32 2.58 5.06
C TYR A 79 2.06 1.82 3.75
N LEU A 80 1.23 2.33 2.84
CA LEU A 80 1.06 1.77 1.51
C LEU A 80 2.39 1.81 0.79
N ILE A 81 2.93 3.01 0.58
CA ILE A 81 4.14 3.24 -0.21
C ILE A 81 5.33 2.56 0.47
N LEU A 82 5.53 2.84 1.76
CA LEU A 82 6.68 2.36 2.53
C LEU A 82 6.59 0.85 2.78
N GLY A 83 5.38 0.31 2.99
CA GLY A 83 5.14 -1.12 3.13
C GLY A 83 5.40 -1.89 1.84
N THR A 84 4.92 -1.41 0.69
CA THR A 84 5.27 -2.03 -0.61
C THR A 84 6.76 -1.97 -0.91
N LEU A 85 7.42 -0.84 -0.63
CA LEU A 85 8.86 -0.70 -0.82
C LEU A 85 9.64 -1.67 0.07
N VAL A 86 9.28 -1.77 1.35
CA VAL A 86 9.94 -2.69 2.29
C VAL A 86 9.72 -4.14 1.87
N LEU A 87 8.50 -4.53 1.49
CA LEU A 87 8.21 -5.88 0.99
C LEU A 87 9.01 -6.20 -0.28
N PHE A 88 9.13 -5.24 -1.19
CA PHE A 88 9.93 -5.39 -2.40
C PHE A 88 11.42 -5.55 -2.08
N VAL A 89 11.97 -4.71 -1.19
CA VAL A 89 13.38 -4.78 -0.78
C VAL A 89 13.69 -6.10 -0.06
N ILE A 90 12.83 -6.56 0.85
CA ILE A 90 12.99 -7.85 1.54
C ILE A 90 12.92 -9.01 0.55
N GLY A 91 11.93 -8.99 -0.36
CA GLY A 91 11.78 -9.99 -1.41
C GLY A 91 13.00 -10.06 -2.31
N TYR A 92 13.50 -8.89 -2.74
CA TYR A 92 14.69 -8.75 -3.57
C TYR A 92 15.95 -9.27 -2.87
N LEU A 93 16.21 -8.84 -1.64
CA LEU A 93 17.38 -9.30 -0.86
C LEU A 93 17.35 -10.82 -0.64
N ARG A 94 16.17 -11.39 -0.39
CA ARG A 94 15.99 -12.82 -0.18
C ARG A 94 16.19 -13.63 -1.47
N ALA A 95 15.72 -13.11 -2.61
CA ALA A 95 15.90 -13.75 -3.91
C ALA A 95 17.36 -13.61 -4.41
N ARG A 96 17.99 -12.46 -4.18
CA ARG A 96 19.42 -12.25 -4.50
C ARG A 96 20.33 -13.25 -3.79
N LYS A 97 20.03 -13.59 -2.52
CA LYS A 97 20.75 -14.65 -1.76
C LYS A 97 20.59 -16.07 -2.33
N LYS A 98 19.69 -16.29 -3.29
CA LYS A 98 19.52 -17.59 -3.96
C LYS A 98 20.18 -17.62 -5.34
N CYS A 99 20.46 -16.47 -5.93
CA CYS A 99 21.19 -16.35 -7.20
C CYS A 99 22.71 -16.32 -7.02
N TYR A 100 23.19 -16.03 -5.81
CA TYR A 100 24.58 -16.15 -5.37
C TYR A 100 24.72 -17.37 -4.46
#